data_AF-A0A2D5R5E5-F1
#
_entry.id   AF-A0A2D5R5E5-F1
#
_cell.length_a   1.000
_cell.length_b   1.000
_cell.length_c   1.000
_cell.angle_alpha   90.00
_cell.angle_beta   90.00
_cell.angle_gamma   90.00
#
_symmetry.space_group_name_H-M   'P 1'
#
loop_
_entity.id
_entity.type
_entity.pdbx_description
1 polymer ?
#
loop_
_entity_poly.entity_id
_entity_poly.type
_entity_poly.pdbx_seq_one_letter_code
_entity_poly.pdbx_strand_id
1 'polypeptide(L)'
;MNKIIFIALLVVSSLSLGDNHEKSETKKLNAWFEIKYEEELMMSPLSLTFQGRKDRYNEIDDMSEAAQLKRIKWKGDSVEEMKSTFSYSMLSDAAKISYDLWEHQYKSALAGRAFMRRGYVFHQMSGTHSFFPTLMMNYHTVKTEQDMTDYISRISGIGAAMA
;
A
#
# COMPACT_ATOMS: atom_id res chain seq x y z
N MET A 1 -38.77 -50.30 34.15
CA MET A 1 -37.35 -50.63 34.39
C MET A 1 -36.66 -50.68 33.03
N ASN A 2 -35.63 -49.85 32.86
CA ASN A 2 -34.81 -49.56 31.66
C ASN A 2 -34.70 -50.63 30.56
N LYS A 3 -34.64 -50.19 29.29
CA LYS A 3 -33.40 -50.17 28.47
C LYS A 3 -33.65 -49.53 27.08
N ILE A 4 -33.13 -48.32 26.87
CA ILE A 4 -31.98 -47.94 26.00
C ILE A 4 -32.37 -47.70 24.53
N ILE A 5 -32.27 -46.42 24.14
CA ILE A 5 -32.57 -45.83 22.84
C ILE A 5 -31.37 -46.02 21.88
N PHE A 6 -31.71 -46.43 20.66
CA PHE A 6 -30.91 -46.32 19.44
C PHE A 6 -30.74 -44.86 19.02
N ILE A 7 -29.55 -44.48 18.55
CA ILE A 7 -29.28 -43.73 17.28
C ILE A 7 -27.87 -43.13 17.39
N ALA A 8 -26.94 -43.78 16.70
CA ALA A 8 -25.77 -43.12 16.15
C ALA A 8 -26.18 -42.62 14.76
N LEU A 9 -26.22 -41.30 14.55
CA LEU A 9 -26.16 -40.73 13.20
C LEU A 9 -25.75 -39.24 13.24
N LEU A 10 -24.49 -39.00 12.86
CA LEU A 10 -23.98 -37.88 12.07
C LEU A 10 -24.71 -36.53 12.14
N VAL A 11 -24.26 -35.63 13.01
CA VAL A 11 -24.33 -34.18 12.76
C VAL A 11 -23.08 -33.49 13.34
N VAL A 12 -21.92 -33.67 12.72
CA VAL A 12 -20.79 -32.72 12.87
C VAL A 12 -20.03 -32.68 11.55
N SER A 13 -20.24 -31.65 10.73
CA SER A 13 -19.29 -31.28 9.67
C SER A 13 -19.55 -29.89 9.06
N SER A 14 -20.78 -29.35 9.09
CA SER A 14 -21.07 -28.08 8.43
C SER A 14 -20.43 -26.84 9.08
N LEU A 15 -20.16 -26.85 10.40
CA LEU A 15 -19.51 -25.70 11.06
C LEU A 15 -18.00 -25.57 10.78
N SER A 16 -17.31 -26.63 10.36
CA SER A 16 -15.86 -26.59 10.14
C SER A 16 -15.47 -26.19 8.72
N LEU A 17 -16.34 -26.38 7.72
CA LEU A 17 -16.01 -26.00 6.34
C LEU A 17 -16.03 -24.48 6.15
N GLY A 18 -17.05 -23.78 6.70
CA GLY A 18 -17.17 -22.31 6.59
C GLY A 18 -15.93 -21.58 7.13
N ASP A 19 -15.50 -21.97 8.33
CA ASP A 19 -14.30 -21.43 9.00
C ASP A 19 -13.01 -21.64 8.18
N ASN A 20 -12.88 -22.80 7.51
CA ASN A 20 -11.69 -23.12 6.72
C ASN A 20 -11.66 -22.38 5.39
N HIS A 21 -12.83 -22.20 4.75
CA HIS A 21 -12.94 -21.39 3.53
C HIS A 21 -12.68 -19.91 3.82
N GLU A 22 -13.19 -19.38 4.93
CA GLU A 22 -12.96 -17.99 5.35
C GLU A 22 -11.47 -17.71 5.64
N LYS A 23 -10.83 -18.59 6.41
CA LYS A 23 -9.39 -18.52 6.70
C LYS A 23 -8.54 -18.62 5.42
N SER A 24 -8.94 -19.48 4.48
CA SER A 24 -8.25 -19.66 3.21
C SER A 24 -8.34 -18.41 2.34
N GLU A 25 -9.54 -17.84 2.16
CA GLU A 25 -9.74 -16.65 1.32
C GLU A 25 -9.05 -15.42 1.91
N THR A 26 -9.19 -15.22 3.22
CA THR A 26 -8.46 -14.17 3.95
C THR A 26 -6.95 -14.29 3.76
N LYS A 27 -6.40 -15.51 3.86
CA LYS A 27 -4.96 -15.73 3.67
C LYS A 27 -4.50 -15.37 2.26
N LYS A 28 -5.28 -15.73 1.23
CA LYS A 28 -4.96 -15.37 -0.15
C LYS A 28 -5.01 -13.85 -0.37
N LEU A 29 -6.04 -13.18 0.15
CA LEU A 29 -6.16 -11.72 0.06
C LEU A 29 -4.96 -11.03 0.74
N ASN A 30 -4.57 -11.47 1.93
CA ASN A 30 -3.41 -10.90 2.62
C ASN A 30 -2.12 -11.12 1.83
N ALA A 31 -1.90 -12.33 1.29
CA ALA A 31 -0.73 -12.59 0.45
C ALA A 31 -0.70 -11.71 -0.81
N TRP A 32 -1.87 -11.42 -1.39
CA TRP A 32 -2.01 -10.50 -2.51
C TRP A 32 -1.71 -9.06 -2.08
N PHE A 33 -2.17 -8.62 -0.91
CA PHE A 33 -1.85 -7.29 -0.39
C PHE A 33 -0.36 -7.10 -0.17
N GLU A 34 0.37 -8.10 0.34
CA GLU A 34 1.83 -8.01 0.47
C GLU A 34 2.50 -7.72 -0.88
N ILE A 35 2.08 -8.42 -1.94
CA ILE A 35 2.59 -8.21 -3.29
C ILE A 35 2.27 -6.80 -3.79
N LYS A 36 1.00 -6.38 -3.69
CA LYS A 36 0.58 -5.06 -4.17
C LYS A 36 1.18 -3.92 -3.36
N TYR A 37 1.39 -4.12 -2.08
CA TYR A 37 2.06 -3.14 -1.23
C TYR A 37 3.52 -2.96 -1.64
N GLU A 38 4.25 -4.04 -1.89
CA GLU A 38 5.62 -3.96 -2.40
C GLU A 38 5.67 -3.30 -3.79
N GLU A 39 4.72 -3.60 -4.69
CA GLU A 39 4.60 -2.90 -5.97
C GLU A 39 4.38 -1.39 -5.79
N GLU A 40 3.47 -0.98 -4.90
CA GLU A 40 3.18 0.42 -4.58
C GLU A 40 4.41 1.11 -3.97
N LEU A 41 5.08 0.44 -3.04
CA LEU A 41 6.26 0.95 -2.35
C LEU A 41 7.43 1.19 -3.32
N MET A 42 7.62 0.29 -4.27
CA MET A 42 8.65 0.43 -5.31
C MET A 42 8.38 1.61 -6.25
N MET A 43 7.18 2.20 -6.26
CA MET A 43 6.91 3.44 -7.01
C MET A 43 7.47 4.70 -6.33
N SER A 44 7.89 4.61 -5.06
CA SER A 44 8.40 5.74 -4.27
C SER A 44 9.75 5.39 -3.60
N PRO A 45 10.88 5.77 -4.22
CA PRO A 45 12.21 5.73 -3.58
C PRO A 45 12.25 6.43 -2.21
N LEU A 46 11.44 7.47 -2.02
CA LEU A 46 11.38 8.19 -0.76
C LEU A 46 10.63 7.38 0.32
N SER A 47 9.52 6.71 -0.01
CA SER A 47 8.85 5.78 0.92
C SER A 47 9.75 4.63 1.36
N LEU A 48 10.55 4.07 0.44
CA LEU A 48 11.57 3.07 0.78
C LEU A 48 12.55 3.61 1.83
N THR A 49 13.00 4.85 1.66
CA THR A 49 13.90 5.52 2.60
C THR A 49 13.27 5.73 3.98
N PHE A 50 11.99 6.11 4.05
CA PHE A 50 11.27 6.23 5.32
C PHE A 50 11.15 4.90 6.07
N GLN A 51 11.18 3.77 5.35
CA GLN A 51 11.23 2.43 5.94
C GLN A 51 12.65 1.94 6.25
N GLY A 52 13.67 2.78 6.04
CA GLY A 52 15.08 2.43 6.24
C GLY A 52 15.65 1.53 5.13
N ARG A 53 14.92 1.31 4.04
CA ARG A 53 15.41 0.57 2.87
C ARG A 53 16.28 1.47 2.00
N LYS A 54 17.37 0.90 1.48
CA LYS A 54 18.31 1.56 0.57
C LYS A 54 18.13 1.12 -0.89
N ASP A 55 17.02 0.47 -1.20
CA ASP A 55 16.64 0.23 -2.59
C ASP A 55 16.41 1.58 -3.27
N ARG A 56 17.05 1.81 -4.44
CA ARG A 56 16.93 3.07 -5.21
C ARG A 56 17.32 4.32 -4.39
N TYR A 57 18.33 4.20 -3.53
CA TYR A 57 18.69 5.24 -2.56
C TYR A 57 19.24 6.53 -3.18
N ASN A 58 19.65 6.48 -4.45
CA ASN A 58 20.10 7.61 -5.25
C ASN A 58 18.94 8.37 -5.93
N GLU A 59 17.71 7.88 -5.83
CA GLU A 59 16.56 8.42 -6.54
C GLU A 59 15.60 9.19 -5.62
N ILE A 60 14.79 10.06 -6.23
CA ILE A 60 13.61 10.67 -5.61
C ILE A 60 12.35 10.25 -6.37
N ASP A 61 11.19 10.52 -5.79
CA ASP A 61 9.91 10.24 -6.44
C ASP A 61 9.72 11.10 -7.70
N ASP A 62 9.11 10.51 -8.74
CA ASP A 62 8.60 11.27 -9.86
C ASP A 62 7.34 12.06 -9.41
N MET A 63 7.54 13.36 -9.24
CA MET A 63 6.51 14.31 -8.79
C MET A 63 5.65 14.86 -9.92
N SER A 64 5.81 14.38 -11.16
CA SER A 64 5.00 14.83 -12.30
C SER A 64 3.54 14.40 -12.17
N GLU A 65 2.65 15.17 -12.81
CA GLU A 65 1.24 14.79 -12.93
C GLU A 65 1.06 13.45 -13.64
N ALA A 66 1.92 13.15 -14.63
CA ALA A 66 1.89 11.88 -15.35
C ALA A 66 2.14 10.69 -14.41
N ALA A 67 3.15 10.81 -13.53
CA ALA A 67 3.41 9.78 -12.53
C ALA A 67 2.27 9.64 -11.52
N GLN A 68 1.67 10.74 -11.07
CA GLN A 68 0.51 10.69 -10.18
C GLN A 68 -0.69 10.02 -10.86
N LEU A 69 -0.97 10.33 -12.13
CA LEU A 69 -2.03 9.66 -12.91
C LEU A 69 -1.74 8.17 -13.10
N LYS A 70 -0.48 7.80 -13.34
CA LYS A 70 -0.07 6.38 -13.43
C LYS A 70 -0.34 5.64 -12.12
N ARG A 71 -0.01 6.24 -10.97
CA ARG A 71 -0.30 5.66 -9.64
C ARG A 71 -1.81 5.51 -9.40
N ILE A 72 -2.62 6.52 -9.73
CA ILE A 72 -4.09 6.44 -9.61
C ILE A 72 -4.63 5.30 -10.49
N LYS A 73 -4.16 5.19 -11.74
CA LYS A 73 -4.58 4.13 -12.65
C LYS A 73 -4.22 2.75 -12.10
N TRP A 74 -2.97 2.55 -11.69
CA TRP A 74 -2.52 1.28 -11.10
C TRP A 74 -3.35 0.89 -9.87
N LYS A 75 -3.66 1.84 -8.98
CA LYS A 75 -4.51 1.57 -7.82
C LYS A 75 -5.92 1.18 -8.24
N GLY A 76 -6.48 1.84 -9.26
CA GLY A 76 -7.78 1.46 -9.84
C GLY A 76 -7.79 0.04 -10.40
N ASP A 77 -6.79 -0.29 -11.23
CA ASP A 77 -6.63 -1.64 -11.80
C ASP A 77 -6.51 -2.69 -10.68
N SER A 78 -5.77 -2.39 -9.60
CA SER A 78 -5.64 -3.28 -8.45
C SER A 78 -6.95 -3.49 -7.69
N VAL A 79 -7.83 -2.49 -7.61
CA VAL A 79 -9.15 -2.62 -6.99
C VAL A 79 -10.09 -3.48 -7.83
N GLU A 80 -10.02 -3.36 -9.16
CA GLU A 80 -10.77 -4.22 -10.09
C GLU A 80 -10.31 -5.68 -9.99
N GLU A 81 -8.99 -5.91 -9.94
CA GLU A 81 -8.39 -7.22 -9.71
C GLU A 81 -8.86 -7.80 -8.36
N MET A 82 -8.79 -7.02 -7.28
CA MET A 82 -9.22 -7.44 -5.95
C MET A 82 -10.71 -7.86 -5.94
N LYS A 83 -11.58 -7.05 -6.55
CA LYS A 83 -13.03 -7.30 -6.63
C LYS A 83 -13.40 -8.51 -7.46
N SER A 84 -12.63 -8.81 -8.50
CA SER A 84 -12.88 -9.97 -9.37
C SER A 84 -12.26 -11.26 -8.85
N THR A 85 -11.25 -11.17 -7.99
CA THR A 85 -10.49 -12.32 -7.49
C THR A 85 -11.00 -12.86 -6.16
N PHE A 86 -11.42 -11.99 -5.24
CA PHE A 86 -11.72 -12.38 -3.86
C PHE A 86 -13.20 -12.24 -3.50
N SER A 87 -13.76 -13.26 -2.84
CA SER A 87 -15.14 -13.22 -2.38
C SER A 87 -15.29 -12.49 -1.05
N TYR A 88 -15.79 -11.25 -1.06
CA TYR A 88 -15.96 -10.41 0.15
C TYR A 88 -16.72 -11.09 1.30
N SER A 89 -17.76 -11.87 0.99
CA SER A 89 -18.56 -12.60 1.99
C SER A 89 -17.79 -13.74 2.68
N MET A 90 -16.69 -14.20 2.09
CA MET A 90 -15.81 -15.24 2.65
C MET A 90 -14.55 -14.65 3.29
N LEU A 91 -14.52 -13.33 3.53
CA LEU A 91 -13.45 -12.70 4.27
C LEU A 91 -13.78 -12.66 5.77
N SER A 92 -12.76 -12.77 6.59
CA SER A 92 -12.86 -12.41 8.01
C SER A 92 -13.16 -10.92 8.16
N ASP A 93 -13.72 -10.51 9.29
CA ASP A 93 -14.11 -9.12 9.50
C ASP A 93 -12.92 -8.14 9.44
N ALA A 94 -11.74 -8.56 9.92
CA ALA A 94 -10.52 -7.76 9.77
C ALA A 94 -10.10 -7.62 8.30
N ALA A 95 -10.23 -8.70 7.50
CA ALA A 95 -9.88 -8.67 6.09
C ALA A 95 -10.86 -7.83 5.26
N LYS A 96 -12.15 -7.81 5.63
CA LYS A 96 -13.14 -6.89 5.05
C LYS A 96 -12.76 -5.43 5.26
N ILE A 97 -12.27 -5.08 6.45
CA ILE A 97 -11.79 -3.71 6.73
C ILE A 97 -10.61 -3.35 5.81
N SER A 98 -9.62 -4.24 5.66
CA SER A 98 -8.49 -4.02 4.75
C SER A 98 -8.93 -3.88 3.29
N TYR A 99 -9.88 -4.71 2.87
CA TYR A 99 -10.49 -4.65 1.54
C TYR A 99 -11.17 -3.30 1.30
N ASP A 100 -12.02 -2.86 2.23
CA ASP A 100 -12.74 -1.59 2.14
C ASP A 100 -11.78 -0.40 2.16
N LEU A 101 -10.73 -0.47 2.97
CA LEU A 101 -9.69 0.56 3.04
C LEU A 101 -8.95 0.69 1.70
N TRP A 102 -8.59 -0.43 1.07
CA TRP A 102 -7.91 -0.43 -0.22
C TRP A 102 -8.76 0.23 -1.32
N GLU A 103 -10.06 -0.11 -1.37
CA GLU A 103 -11.01 0.54 -2.27
C GLU A 103 -11.19 2.04 -1.94
N HIS A 104 -11.28 2.39 -0.67
CA HIS A 104 -11.44 3.77 -0.21
C HIS A 104 -10.23 4.64 -0.59
N GLN A 105 -9.01 4.13 -0.47
CA GLN A 105 -7.79 4.83 -0.88
C GLN A 105 -7.82 5.17 -2.36
N TYR A 106 -8.24 4.24 -3.22
CA TYR A 106 -8.42 4.51 -4.65
C TYR A 106 -9.48 5.58 -4.90
N LYS A 107 -10.67 5.46 -4.29
CA LYS A 107 -11.75 6.44 -4.45
C LYS A 107 -11.31 7.84 -4.04
N SER A 108 -10.57 7.94 -2.94
CA SER A 108 -10.02 9.21 -2.43
C SER A 108 -9.01 9.80 -3.42
N ALA A 109 -8.08 9.00 -3.92
CA ALA A 109 -7.10 9.44 -4.92
C ALA A 109 -7.76 9.88 -6.23
N LEU A 110 -8.76 9.13 -6.70
CA LEU A 110 -9.52 9.45 -7.91
C LEU A 110 -10.34 10.74 -7.74
N ALA A 111 -11.00 10.93 -6.59
CA ALA A 111 -11.73 12.17 -6.29
C ALA A 111 -10.78 13.39 -6.23
N GLY A 112 -9.57 13.21 -5.69
CA GLY A 112 -8.53 14.23 -5.66
C GLY A 112 -7.98 14.62 -7.03
N ARG A 113 -8.16 13.78 -8.07
CA ARG A 113 -7.63 14.03 -9.42
C ARG A 113 -8.04 15.39 -9.99
N ALA A 114 -9.29 15.80 -9.80
CA ALA A 114 -9.79 17.09 -10.30
C ALA A 114 -9.12 18.31 -9.63
N PHE A 115 -8.42 18.10 -8.52
CA PHE A 115 -7.82 19.13 -7.67
C PHE A 115 -6.29 19.03 -7.60
N MET A 116 -5.64 18.21 -8.44
CA MET A 116 -4.18 17.99 -8.41
C MET A 116 -3.36 19.30 -8.50
N ARG A 117 -3.88 20.31 -9.21
CA ARG A 117 -3.25 21.64 -9.34
C ARG A 117 -3.70 22.67 -8.29
N ARG A 118 -4.52 22.27 -7.33
CA ARG A 118 -5.17 23.17 -6.35
C ARG A 118 -4.58 23.00 -4.94
N GLY A 119 -3.29 22.69 -4.86
CA GLY A 119 -2.52 22.64 -3.62
C GLY A 119 -1.68 23.90 -3.41
N TYR A 120 -1.44 24.27 -2.16
CA TYR A 120 -0.47 25.31 -1.82
C TYR A 120 0.95 24.74 -1.92
N VAL A 121 1.72 25.19 -2.90
CA VAL A 121 3.10 24.74 -3.12
C VAL A 121 4.02 25.19 -1.98
N PHE A 122 3.70 26.33 -1.36
CA PHE A 122 4.42 26.90 -0.22
C PHE A 122 3.46 27.32 0.88
N HIS A 123 3.70 26.87 2.10
CA HIS A 123 3.07 27.40 3.31
C HIS A 123 3.96 27.17 4.54
N GLN A 124 3.67 27.85 5.64
CA GLN A 124 4.51 27.88 6.85
C GLN A 124 4.65 26.55 7.59
N MET A 125 3.72 25.62 7.37
CA MET A 125 3.68 24.33 8.09
C MET A 125 4.32 23.18 7.30
N SER A 126 4.38 23.26 5.97
CA SER A 126 4.85 22.20 5.09
C SER A 126 5.10 22.74 3.68
N GLY A 127 5.69 21.91 2.82
CA GLY A 127 5.92 22.19 1.41
C GLY A 127 7.24 21.62 0.95
N THR A 128 7.46 21.64 -0.36
CA THR A 128 8.65 21.06 -1.01
C THR A 128 9.95 21.64 -0.45
N HIS A 129 9.93 22.93 -0.09
CA HIS A 129 11.05 23.67 0.49
C HIS A 129 11.52 23.18 1.87
N SER A 130 10.62 22.60 2.69
CA SER A 130 10.97 22.06 4.02
C SER A 130 11.04 20.54 4.02
N PHE A 131 10.26 19.87 3.17
CA PHE A 131 10.23 18.42 3.05
C PHE A 131 11.59 17.84 2.64
N PHE A 132 12.17 18.30 1.54
CA PHE A 132 13.41 17.73 1.02
C PHE A 132 14.62 17.93 1.94
N PRO A 133 14.86 19.12 2.53
CA PRO A 133 15.91 19.26 3.54
C PRO A 133 15.69 18.33 4.74
N THR A 134 14.45 18.23 5.23
CA THR A 134 14.12 17.34 6.37
C THR A 134 14.38 15.87 6.03
N LEU A 135 13.99 15.42 4.83
CA LEU A 135 14.27 14.07 4.34
C LEU A 135 15.77 13.81 4.32
N MET A 136 16.54 14.70 3.69
CA MET A 136 17.99 14.52 3.51
C MET A 136 18.75 14.58 4.84
N MET A 137 18.32 15.40 5.79
CA MET A 137 18.96 15.51 7.11
C MET A 137 18.65 14.32 8.02
N ASN A 138 17.42 13.80 8.01
CA ASN A 138 16.96 12.87 9.04
C ASN A 138 16.84 11.42 8.57
N TYR A 139 16.60 11.20 7.27
CA TYR A 139 16.30 9.85 6.75
C TYR A 139 17.35 9.34 5.77
N HIS A 140 18.05 10.22 5.05
CA HIS A 140 19.20 9.80 4.26
C HIS A 140 20.44 9.63 5.15
N THR A 141 20.79 8.39 5.47
CA THR A 141 21.94 8.05 6.32
C THR A 141 23.16 7.72 5.47
N VAL A 142 24.25 8.47 5.69
CA VAL A 142 25.54 8.23 5.05
C VAL A 142 26.44 7.41 5.96
N LYS A 143 26.73 6.16 5.57
CA LYS A 143 27.67 5.25 6.27
C LYS A 143 28.82 4.79 5.37
N THR A 144 28.64 4.90 4.06
CA THR A 144 29.59 4.47 3.04
C THR A 144 29.80 5.56 2.00
N GLU A 145 30.84 5.42 1.18
CA GLU A 145 31.08 6.30 0.04
C GLU A 145 29.94 6.26 -0.98
N GLN A 146 29.34 5.08 -1.21
CA GLN A 146 28.18 4.95 -2.07
C GLN A 146 26.99 5.77 -1.55
N ASP A 147 26.74 5.76 -0.24
CA ASP A 147 25.66 6.57 0.33
C ASP A 147 25.86 8.06 0.07
N MET A 148 27.11 8.54 0.09
CA MET A 148 27.39 9.95 -0.24
C MET A 148 27.14 10.24 -1.73
N THR A 149 27.46 9.29 -2.61
CA THR A 149 27.16 9.39 -4.05
C THR A 149 25.65 9.43 -4.30
N ASP A 150 24.90 8.61 -3.57
CA ASP A 150 23.44 8.59 -3.61
C ASP A 150 22.83 9.89 -3.06
N TYR A 151 23.42 10.43 -1.98
CA TYR A 151 23.05 11.74 -1.40
C TYR A 151 23.18 12.88 -2.42
N ILE A 152 24.32 12.94 -3.12
CA ILE A 152 24.57 13.93 -4.17
C ILE A 152 23.56 13.77 -5.32
N SER A 153 23.30 12.53 -5.75
CA SER A 153 22.33 12.24 -6.81
C SER A 153 20.93 12.74 -6.45
N ARG A 154 20.51 12.56 -5.19
CA ARG A 154 19.23 13.09 -4.70
C ARG A 154 19.18 14.60 -4.68
N ILE A 155 20.26 15.29 -4.29
CA ILE A 155 20.30 16.76 -4.35
C ILE A 155 20.05 17.24 -5.78
N SER A 156 20.70 16.61 -6.78
CA SER A 156 20.47 16.95 -8.19
C SER A 156 19.02 16.66 -8.61
N GLY A 157 18.46 15.51 -8.20
CA GLY A 157 17.07 15.15 -8.47
C GLY A 157 16.08 16.16 -7.86
N ILE A 158 16.31 16.59 -6.61
CA ILE A 158 15.49 17.60 -5.92
C ILE A 158 15.48 18.92 -6.69
N GLY A 159 16.65 19.36 -7.18
CA GLY A 159 16.75 20.56 -8.01
C GLY A 159 15.86 20.48 -9.25
N ALA A 160 15.84 19.32 -9.93
CA ALA A 160 14.98 19.09 -11.09
C ALA A 160 13.48 19.03 -10.72
N ALA A 161 13.11 18.45 -9.57
CA ALA A 161 11.73 18.37 -9.12
C ALA A 161 11.13 19.72 -8.69
N MET A 162 11.97 20.70 -8.38
CA MET A 162 11.57 22.05 -7.96
C MET A 162 11.61 23.08 -9.09
N ALA A 163 12.15 22.72 -10.27
CA ALA A 163 12.26 23.57 -11.45
C ALA A 163 10.92 23.63 -12.23
#